data_AF-A0A392QQT4-F1
#
_entry.id   AF-A0A392QQT4-F1
#
_cell.length_a   1.000
_cell.length_b   1.000
_cell.length_c   1.000
_cell.angle_alpha   90.00
_cell.angle_beta   90.00
_cell.angle_gamma   90.00
#
_symmetry.space_group_name_H-M   'P 1'
#
loop_
_entity.id
_entity.type
_entity.pdbx_description
1 polymer ?
#
loop_
_entity_poly.entity_id
_entity_poly.type
_entity_poly.pdbx_seq_one_letter_code
_entity_poly.pdbx_strand_id
1 'polypeptide(L)'
;MDILSFRENFHILKHSKLDSNQEGSGVLARKLRVNEQFMHLHWRGDAPTILEMCSQYYDSEGVCHSIENQKIKFRQVIQEMEDSGLKPIAFACRETQVQELEQDELTLLALVGLKFKCQESTKLALQNLKNNGIEIKLVSEDDIMVVKDMACELRIEVPINGHLEGK
;
A
#
# COMPACT_ATOMS: atom_id res chain seq x y z
N MET A 1 15.34 -4.88 -7.67
CA MET A 1 16.07 -5.67 -6.66
C MET A 1 15.56 -7.10 -6.74
N ASP A 2 16.45 -8.08 -6.97
CA ASP A 2 16.05 -9.49 -7.02
C ASP A 2 15.76 -9.99 -5.59
N ILE A 3 14.66 -10.72 -5.39
CA ILE A 3 14.28 -11.30 -4.10
C ILE A 3 15.39 -12.22 -3.58
N LEU A 4 16.07 -12.94 -4.47
CA LEU A 4 17.20 -13.80 -4.11
C LEU A 4 18.37 -12.98 -3.59
N SER A 5 18.70 -11.88 -4.27
CA SER A 5 19.76 -10.95 -3.83
C SER A 5 19.47 -10.28 -2.48
N PHE A 6 18.19 -10.08 -2.12
CA PHE A 6 17.83 -9.54 -0.80
C PHE A 6 18.10 -10.57 0.31
N ARG A 7 17.69 -11.82 0.11
CA ARG A 7 17.88 -12.89 1.12
C ARG A 7 19.35 -13.25 1.37
N GLU A 8 20.22 -13.06 0.38
CA GLU A 8 21.66 -13.27 0.53
C GLU A 8 22.38 -12.15 1.28
N ASN A 9 21.74 -10.98 1.42
CA ASN A 9 22.34 -9.79 2.04
C ASN A 9 21.68 -9.41 3.36
N PHE A 10 20.46 -9.88 3.64
CA PHE A 10 19.69 -9.53 4.84
C PHE A 10 19.16 -10.77 5.57
N HIS A 11 19.28 -10.74 6.90
CA HIS A 11 18.63 -11.66 7.82
C HIS A 11 17.38 -11.01 8.41
N ILE A 12 16.21 -11.59 8.16
CA ILE A 12 14.95 -11.11 8.73
C ILE A 12 14.85 -11.59 10.18
N LEU A 13 14.79 -10.65 11.12
CA LEU A 13 14.72 -10.91 12.54
C LEU A 13 13.28 -10.97 13.06
N LYS A 14 12.43 -10.06 12.58
CA LYS A 14 11.02 -9.98 12.96
C LYS A 14 10.17 -9.57 11.76
N HIS A 15 8.92 -10.01 11.75
CA HIS A 15 7.89 -9.51 10.85
C HIS A 15 6.58 -9.36 11.63
N SER A 16 5.79 -8.35 11.29
CA SER A 16 4.45 -8.15 11.88
C SER A 16 3.51 -7.54 10.87
N LYS A 17 2.21 -7.63 11.14
CA LYS A 17 1.19 -6.77 10.54
C LYS A 17 0.85 -5.65 11.52
N LEU A 18 0.24 -4.58 11.01
CA LEU A 18 -0.50 -3.65 11.87
C LEU A 18 -1.74 -4.36 12.44
N ASP A 19 -2.35 -3.78 13.47
CA ASP A 19 -3.53 -4.34 14.12
C ASP A 19 -4.66 -4.62 13.13
N SER A 20 -5.63 -5.46 13.50
CA SER A 20 -6.64 -6.05 12.59
C SER A 20 -7.45 -5.07 11.74
N ASN A 21 -7.45 -3.79 12.12
CA ASN A 21 -8.22 -2.73 11.46
C ASN A 21 -7.37 -1.83 10.55
N GLN A 22 -6.05 -2.05 10.46
CA GLN A 22 -5.13 -1.24 9.67
C GLN A 22 -4.35 -2.09 8.67
N GLU A 23 -4.33 -1.67 7.41
CA GLU A 23 -3.52 -2.32 6.40
C GLU A 23 -2.05 -1.91 6.54
N GLY A 24 -1.20 -2.82 7.02
CA GLY A 24 0.24 -2.63 6.98
C GLY A 24 1.04 -3.84 7.42
N SER A 25 2.30 -3.87 7.01
CA SER A 25 3.25 -4.92 7.37
C SER A 25 4.64 -4.34 7.60
N GLY A 26 5.27 -4.77 8.69
CA GLY A 26 6.59 -4.36 9.12
C GLY A 26 7.58 -5.51 9.09
N VAL A 27 8.85 -5.22 8.80
CA VAL A 27 9.96 -6.16 8.82
C VAL A 27 11.16 -5.50 9.48
N LEU A 28 11.81 -6.22 10.39
CA LEU A 28 13.10 -5.86 10.96
C LEU A 28 14.16 -6.78 10.34
N ALA A 29 15.14 -6.20 9.67
CA ALA A 29 16.19 -6.93 9.00
C ALA A 29 17.58 -6.45 9.42
N ARG A 30 18.55 -7.37 9.45
CA ARG A 30 19.96 -7.05 9.66
C ARG A 30 20.76 -7.41 8.43
N LYS A 31 21.69 -6.55 8.03
CA LYS A 31 22.62 -6.84 6.94
C LYS A 31 23.65 -7.89 7.36
N LEU A 32 23.90 -8.88 6.51
CA LEU A 32 24.75 -10.03 6.85
C LEU A 32 26.25 -9.75 6.69
N ARG A 33 26.63 -8.88 5.74
CA ARG A 33 28.03 -8.70 5.30
C ARG A 33 28.75 -7.53 5.96
N VAL A 34 28.05 -6.80 6.83
CA VAL A 34 28.61 -5.70 7.61
C VAL A 34 28.35 -6.05 9.07
N ASN A 35 29.35 -5.85 9.93
CA ASN A 35 29.17 -5.93 11.38
C ASN A 35 28.38 -4.68 11.85
N GLU A 36 27.22 -4.44 11.23
CA GLU A 36 26.32 -3.36 11.54
C GLU A 36 25.60 -3.73 12.84
N GLN A 37 25.87 -2.94 13.89
CA GLN A 37 25.09 -2.98 15.13
C GLN A 37 23.64 -2.52 14.88
N PHE A 38 23.41 -1.82 13.77
CA PHE A 38 22.13 -1.29 13.36
C PHE A 38 21.32 -2.31 12.55
N MET A 39 20.03 -2.32 12.80
CA MET A 39 19.02 -3.09 12.08
C MET A 39 18.15 -2.09 11.30
N HIS A 40 17.65 -2.52 10.15
CA HIS A 40 16.75 -1.74 9.33
C HIS A 40 15.31 -2.20 9.60
N LEU A 41 14.52 -1.28 10.13
CA LEU A 41 13.09 -1.40 10.29
C LEU A 41 12.43 -0.82 9.04
N HIS A 42 11.56 -1.60 8.41
CA HIS A 42 10.76 -1.17 7.26
C HIS A 42 9.29 -1.41 7.52
N TRP A 43 8.47 -0.44 7.17
CA TRP A 43 7.02 -0.55 7.15
C TRP A 43 6.48 -0.22 5.76
N ARG A 44 5.43 -0.94 5.38
CA ARG A 44 4.56 -0.58 4.25
C ARG A 44 3.12 -0.71 4.66
N GLY A 45 2.23 0.05 4.04
CA GLY A 45 0.81 -0.02 4.33
C GLY A 45 0.01 1.05 3.62
N ASP A 46 -1.24 1.19 4.05
CA ASP A 46 -2.11 2.30 3.71
C ASP A 46 -1.38 3.64 3.92
N ALA A 47 -1.41 4.51 2.90
CA ALA A 47 -0.58 5.70 2.90
C ALA A 47 -0.90 6.70 4.02
N PRO A 48 -2.17 7.05 4.30
CA PRO A 48 -2.53 7.83 5.48
C PRO A 48 -1.96 7.24 6.78
N THR A 49 -2.13 5.93 6.97
CA THR A 49 -1.69 5.23 8.20
C THR A 49 -0.19 5.34 8.42
N ILE A 50 0.62 5.01 7.42
CA ILE A 50 2.08 5.08 7.52
C ILE A 50 2.58 6.53 7.60
N LEU A 51 1.91 7.48 6.95
CA LEU A 51 2.29 8.90 7.02
C LEU A 51 2.19 9.43 8.46
N GLU A 52 1.24 8.96 9.25
CA GLU A 52 1.11 9.34 10.66
C GLU A 52 2.24 8.78 11.54
N MET A 53 2.86 7.67 11.13
CA MET A 53 4.01 7.06 11.80
C MET A 53 5.34 7.78 11.52
N CYS A 54 5.37 8.69 10.55
CA CYS A 54 6.59 9.34 10.09
C CYS A 54 6.86 10.67 10.80
N SER A 55 8.13 10.89 11.17
CA SER A 55 8.65 12.20 11.63
C SER A 55 9.57 12.86 10.59
N GLN A 56 10.08 12.09 9.64
CA GLN A 56 11.00 12.53 8.60
C GLN A 56 10.57 12.02 7.22
N TYR A 57 11.17 12.54 6.15
CA TYR A 57 11.05 12.00 4.79
C TYR A 57 12.35 12.17 4.01
N TYR A 58 12.58 11.30 3.03
CA TYR A 58 13.62 11.52 2.02
C TYR A 58 13.06 12.23 0.80
N ASP A 59 13.79 13.22 0.30
CA ASP A 59 13.49 13.79 -1.01
C ASP A 59 14.04 12.93 -2.15
N SER A 60 13.85 13.39 -3.40
CA SER A 60 14.32 12.68 -4.59
C SER A 60 15.84 12.60 -4.72
N GLU A 61 16.59 13.40 -3.96
CA GLU A 61 18.07 13.35 -3.90
C GLU A 61 18.56 12.45 -2.76
N GLY A 62 17.63 11.89 -1.97
CA GLY A 62 17.95 11.05 -0.81
C GLY A 62 18.35 11.86 0.43
N VAL A 63 18.07 13.17 0.46
CA VAL A 63 18.33 14.01 1.63
C VAL A 63 17.17 13.89 2.61
N CYS A 64 17.48 13.72 3.89
CA CYS A 64 16.50 13.57 4.96
C CYS A 64 16.04 14.93 5.49
N HIS A 65 14.73 15.10 5.62
CA HIS A 65 14.09 16.33 6.09
C HIS A 65 13.02 16.03 7.15
N SER A 66 12.76 17.00 8.04
CA SER A 66 11.58 16.94 8.92
C SER A 66 10.28 17.00 8.13
N ILE A 67 9.32 16.15 8.48
CA ILE A 67 8.05 16.05 7.76
C ILE A 67 7.02 17.11 8.18
N GLU A 68 7.18 17.77 9.32
CA GLU A 68 6.13 18.57 9.97
C GLU A 68 5.53 19.63 9.03
N ASN A 69 6.37 20.37 8.32
CA ASN A 69 5.94 21.41 7.37
C ASN A 69 5.51 20.86 6.00
N GLN A 70 5.73 19.57 5.71
CA GLN A 70 5.37 18.93 4.44
C GLN A 70 4.20 17.95 4.57
N LYS A 71 3.80 17.57 5.78
CA LYS A 71 2.76 16.56 6.03
C LYS A 71 1.43 16.92 5.35
N ILE A 72 1.08 18.20 5.31
CA ILE A 72 -0.11 18.71 4.59
C ILE A 72 -0.01 18.41 3.08
N LYS A 73 1.15 18.63 2.46
CA LYS A 73 1.34 18.36 1.03
C LYS A 73 1.29 16.86 0.73
N PHE A 74 1.87 16.03 1.59
CA PHE A 74 1.76 14.58 1.43
C PHE A 74 0.31 14.10 1.51
N ARG A 75 -0.50 14.64 2.44
CA ARG A 75 -1.93 14.36 2.50
C ARG A 75 -2.68 14.78 1.24
N GLN A 76 -2.32 15.93 0.65
CA GLN A 76 -2.89 16.37 -0.63
C GLN A 76 -2.56 15.40 -1.76
N VAL A 77 -1.30 14.97 -1.87
CA VAL A 77 -0.88 13.98 -2.88
C VAL A 77 -1.62 12.65 -2.70
N ILE A 78 -1.81 12.20 -1.45
CA ILE A 78 -2.58 10.98 -1.15
C ILE A 78 -4.04 11.15 -1.59
N GLN A 79 -4.68 12.27 -1.27
CA GLN A 79 -6.05 12.56 -1.69
C GLN A 79 -6.16 12.60 -3.22
N GLU A 80 -5.21 13.21 -3.92
CA GLU A 80 -5.19 13.25 -5.39
C GLU A 80 -5.06 11.84 -6.00
N MET A 81 -4.30 10.94 -5.35
CA MET A 81 -4.23 9.53 -5.76
C MET A 81 -5.58 8.83 -5.62
N GLU A 82 -6.25 9.01 -4.48
CA GLU A 82 -7.58 8.43 -4.19
C GLU A 82 -8.64 8.97 -5.14
N ASP A 83 -8.68 10.29 -5.34
CA ASP A 83 -9.59 10.97 -6.27
C ASP A 83 -9.38 10.51 -7.72
N SER A 84 -8.17 10.03 -8.04
CA SER A 84 -7.81 9.45 -9.34
C SER A 84 -8.09 7.94 -9.44
N GLY A 85 -8.72 7.33 -8.43
CA GLY A 85 -9.04 5.91 -8.37
C GLY A 85 -7.82 5.00 -8.16
N LEU A 86 -6.79 5.51 -7.48
CA LEU A 86 -5.61 4.74 -7.09
C LEU A 86 -5.70 4.39 -5.60
N LYS A 87 -5.27 3.18 -5.23
CA LYS A 87 -5.02 2.79 -3.84
C LYS A 87 -3.63 3.28 -3.43
N PRO A 88 -3.51 4.28 -2.54
CA PRO A 88 -2.22 4.80 -2.14
C PRO A 88 -1.54 3.89 -1.12
N ILE A 89 -0.27 3.58 -1.34
CA ILE A 89 0.58 2.80 -0.44
C ILE A 89 1.80 3.62 -0.09
N ALA A 90 2.14 3.67 1.19
CA ALA A 90 3.37 4.30 1.65
C ALA A 90 4.40 3.27 2.11
N PHE A 91 5.66 3.66 1.97
CA PHE A 91 6.81 2.92 2.47
C PHE A 91 7.61 3.84 3.38
N ALA A 92 8.03 3.33 4.54
CA ALA A 92 8.82 4.07 5.50
C ALA A 92 9.88 3.16 6.13
N CYS A 93 10.96 3.75 6.63
CA CYS A 93 12.00 3.01 7.33
C CYS A 93 12.63 3.78 8.49
N ARG A 94 13.37 3.05 9.33
CA ARG A 94 14.22 3.59 10.37
C ARG A 94 15.39 2.64 10.64
N GLU A 95 16.55 3.19 10.97
CA GLU A 95 17.64 2.41 11.56
C GLU A 95 17.48 2.35 13.07
N THR A 96 17.63 1.16 13.65
CA THR A 96 17.48 0.95 15.10
C THR A 96 18.49 -0.06 15.62
N GLN A 97 18.90 0.09 16.87
CA GLN A 97 19.66 -0.93 17.59
C GLN A 97 18.76 -1.81 18.46
N VAL A 98 17.49 -1.43 18.60
CA VAL A 98 16.50 -2.17 19.37
C VAL A 98 15.93 -3.27 18.48
N GLN A 99 15.87 -4.49 18.99
CA GLN A 99 15.31 -5.61 18.24
C GLN A 99 13.78 -5.62 18.35
N GLU A 100 13.11 -4.51 18.02
CA GLU A 100 11.66 -4.34 18.11
C GLU A 100 11.09 -3.71 16.82
N LEU A 101 9.81 -3.99 16.55
CA LEU A 101 9.06 -3.45 15.41
C LEU A 101 8.28 -2.22 15.86
N GLU A 102 9.01 -1.18 16.21
CA GLU A 102 8.42 0.10 16.59
C GLU A 102 7.68 0.73 15.39
N GLN A 103 6.70 1.59 15.65
CA GLN A 103 5.79 2.14 14.63
C GLN A 103 5.83 3.67 14.58
N ASP A 104 6.78 4.31 15.24
CA ASP A 104 6.89 5.76 15.35
C ASP A 104 8.20 6.27 14.75
N GLU A 105 8.31 7.59 14.66
CA GLU A 105 9.47 8.35 14.18
C GLU A 105 10.14 7.78 12.91
N LEU A 106 9.32 7.22 12.01
CA LEU A 106 9.81 6.66 10.76
C LEU A 106 10.21 7.77 9.79
N THR A 107 11.05 7.41 8.83
CA THR A 107 11.36 8.25 7.67
C THR A 107 10.57 7.74 6.46
N LEU A 108 9.68 8.57 5.92
CA LEU A 108 8.92 8.28 4.71
C LEU A 108 9.87 8.15 3.52
N LEU A 109 9.79 7.03 2.81
CA LEU A 109 10.60 6.74 1.62
C LEU A 109 9.86 7.06 0.32
N ALA A 110 8.59 6.65 0.23
CA ALA A 110 7.83 6.74 -1.00
C ALA A 110 6.32 6.66 -0.76
N LEU A 111 5.58 7.31 -1.66
CA LEU A 111 4.16 7.13 -1.89
C LEU A 111 3.96 6.51 -3.27
N VAL A 112 3.15 5.46 -3.35
CA VAL A 112 2.90 4.70 -4.58
C VAL A 112 1.40 4.50 -4.74
N GLY A 113 0.83 5.03 -5.83
CA GLY A 113 -0.56 4.77 -6.19
C GLY A 113 -0.69 3.49 -7.02
N LEU A 114 -1.45 2.51 -6.52
CA LEU A 114 -1.75 1.28 -7.25
C LEU A 114 -3.14 1.35 -7.87
N LYS A 115 -3.22 1.11 -9.18
CA LYS A 115 -4.50 0.94 -9.86
C LYS A 115 -4.86 -0.54 -9.96
N PHE A 116 -6.08 -0.88 -9.58
CA PHE A 116 -6.63 -2.19 -9.93
C PHE A 116 -6.72 -2.30 -11.45
N LYS A 117 -6.07 -3.33 -12.01
CA LYS A 117 -6.18 -3.66 -13.43
C LYS A 117 -6.52 -5.13 -13.55
N CYS A 118 -7.51 -5.43 -14.37
CA CYS A 118 -7.88 -6.81 -14.65
C CYS A 118 -7.26 -7.26 -15.98
N GLN A 119 -6.88 -8.54 -16.07
CA GLN A 119 -6.39 -9.11 -17.32
C GLN A 119 -7.50 -9.06 -18.40
N GLU A 120 -7.14 -8.72 -19.64
CA GLU A 120 -8.09 -8.66 -20.74
C GLU A 120 -8.79 -10.00 -20.99
N SER A 121 -8.12 -11.12 -20.77
CA SER A 121 -8.72 -12.46 -20.83
C SER A 121 -9.89 -12.63 -19.87
N THR A 122 -9.78 -12.08 -18.66
CA THR A 122 -10.87 -12.10 -17.66
C THR A 122 -12.03 -11.22 -18.12
N LYS A 123 -11.76 -10.02 -18.63
CA LYS A 123 -12.80 -9.11 -19.15
C LYS A 123 -13.59 -9.77 -20.28
N LEU A 124 -12.88 -10.44 -21.20
CA LEU A 124 -13.51 -11.19 -22.30
C LEU A 124 -14.36 -12.36 -21.78
N ALA A 125 -13.88 -13.10 -20.77
CA ALA A 125 -14.65 -14.17 -20.16
C ALA A 125 -15.95 -13.65 -19.52
N LEU A 126 -15.88 -12.56 -18.74
CA LEU A 126 -17.06 -11.92 -18.15
C LEU A 126 -18.04 -11.43 -19.22
N GLN A 127 -17.54 -10.85 -20.31
CA GLN A 127 -18.38 -10.42 -21.42
C GLN A 127 -19.07 -11.60 -22.12
N ASN A 128 -18.37 -12.72 -22.33
CA ASN A 128 -18.96 -13.93 -22.90
C ASN A 128 -20.06 -14.50 -22.00
N LEU A 129 -19.85 -14.53 -20.68
CA LEU A 129 -20.87 -14.97 -19.72
C LEU A 129 -22.13 -14.09 -19.81
N LYS A 130 -21.96 -12.76 -19.82
CA LYS A 130 -23.07 -11.81 -20.02
C LYS A 130 -23.83 -12.04 -21.33
N ASN A 131 -23.10 -12.25 -22.43
CA ASN A 131 -23.70 -12.52 -23.75
C ASN A 131 -24.53 -13.83 -23.76
N ASN A 132 -24.25 -14.76 -22.85
CA ASN A 132 -25.04 -15.98 -22.64
C ASN A 132 -26.16 -15.82 -21.60
N GLY A 133 -26.48 -14.59 -21.19
CA GLY A 133 -27.55 -14.29 -20.24
C GLY A 133 -27.21 -14.59 -18.78
N ILE A 134 -25.94 -14.78 -18.45
CA ILE A 134 -25.50 -15.03 -17.06
C ILE A 134 -25.34 -13.69 -16.34
N GLU A 135 -26.03 -13.54 -15.22
CA GLU A 135 -25.91 -12.39 -14.32
C GLU A 135 -24.59 -12.47 -13.52
N ILE A 136 -23.86 -11.36 -13.44
CA ILE A 136 -22.58 -11.27 -12.74
C ILE A 136 -22.72 -10.25 -11.61
N LYS A 137 -22.37 -10.65 -10.38
CA LYS A 137 -22.38 -9.80 -9.20
C LYS A 137 -20.95 -9.64 -8.66
N LEU A 138 -20.53 -8.40 -8.44
CA LEU A 138 -19.28 -8.10 -7.75
C LEU A 138 -19.57 -7.95 -6.26
N VAL A 139 -18.87 -8.72 -5.43
CA VAL A 139 -18.94 -8.65 -3.97
C VAL A 139 -17.54 -8.36 -3.46
N SER A 140 -17.37 -7.28 -2.70
CA SER A 140 -16.11 -6.95 -2.02
C SER A 140 -16.37 -6.39 -0.64
N GLU A 141 -15.36 -6.48 0.22
CA GLU A 141 -15.33 -5.82 1.54
C GLU A 141 -14.70 -4.42 1.45
N ASP A 142 -14.19 -4.03 0.27
CA ASP A 142 -13.61 -2.70 0.03
C ASP A 142 -14.66 -1.58 0.06
N ASP A 143 -14.18 -0.35 0.19
CA ASP A 143 -15.00 0.86 0.08
C ASP A 143 -15.76 0.93 -1.26
N ILE A 144 -16.97 1.50 -1.21
CA ILE A 144 -17.88 1.61 -2.36
C ILE A 144 -17.25 2.28 -3.59
N MET A 145 -16.35 3.24 -3.41
CA MET A 145 -15.64 3.90 -4.50
C MET A 145 -14.65 2.94 -5.18
N VAL A 146 -13.93 2.14 -4.39
CA VAL A 146 -13.02 1.10 -4.90
C VAL A 146 -13.81 0.03 -5.65
N VAL A 147 -14.96 -0.39 -5.11
CA VAL A 147 -15.85 -1.36 -5.78
C VAL A 147 -16.38 -0.84 -7.10
N LYS A 148 -16.74 0.45 -7.19
CA LYS A 148 -17.15 1.08 -8.44
C LYS A 148 -16.04 1.09 -9.48
N ASP A 149 -14.81 1.44 -9.09
CA ASP A 149 -13.67 1.45 -10.00
C ASP A 149 -13.33 0.04 -10.51
N MET A 150 -13.38 -0.97 -9.63
CA MET A 150 -13.24 -2.37 -10.01
C MET A 150 -14.35 -2.82 -10.99
N ALA A 151 -15.61 -2.47 -10.72
CA ALA A 151 -16.73 -2.81 -11.59
C ALA A 151 -16.57 -2.17 -12.98
N CYS A 152 -16.17 -0.90 -13.04
CA CYS A 152 -15.86 -0.20 -14.28
C CYS A 152 -14.73 -0.91 -15.06
N GLU A 153 -13.64 -1.28 -14.40
CA GLU A 153 -12.52 -2.00 -15.02
C GLU A 153 -12.94 -3.39 -15.54
N LEU A 154 -13.84 -4.07 -14.83
CA LEU A 154 -14.39 -5.38 -15.19
C LEU A 154 -15.54 -5.30 -16.20
N ARG A 155 -15.99 -4.10 -16.60
CA ARG A 155 -17.19 -3.87 -17.43
C ARG A 155 -18.44 -4.49 -16.83
N ILE A 156 -18.54 -4.53 -15.51
CA ILE A 156 -19.74 -4.91 -14.77
C ILE A 156 -20.61 -3.66 -14.65
N GLU A 157 -21.91 -3.77 -14.98
CA GLU A 157 -22.79 -2.60 -14.91
C GLU A 157 -23.05 -2.29 -13.44
N VAL A 158 -22.80 -1.04 -13.05
CA VAL A 158 -23.16 -0.53 -11.72
C VAL A 158 -24.53 0.15 -11.88
N PRO A 159 -25.63 -0.40 -11.35
CA PRO A 159 -26.93 0.24 -11.51
C PRO A 159 -26.96 1.55 -10.72
N ILE A 160 -27.48 2.61 -11.33
CA ILE A 160 -27.61 3.95 -10.71
C ILE A 160 -28.43 3.90 -9.40
N ASN A 161 -29.33 2.92 -9.29
CA ASN A 161 -30.19 2.64 -8.13
C ASN A 161 -29.99 1.22 -7.56
N GLY A 162 -28.87 0.56 -7.87
CA GLY A 162 -28.55 -0.78 -7.38
C GLY A 162 -28.23 -0.72 -5.90
N HIS A 163 -28.72 -1.68 -5.13
CA HIS A 163 -28.38 -1.80 -3.71
C HIS A 163 -26.88 -2.14 -3.61
N LEU A 164 -26.07 -1.11 -3.34
CA LEU A 164 -24.69 -1.25 -2.91
C LEU A 164 -24.74 -1.31 -1.39
N GLU A 165 -24.86 -2.50 -0.82
CA GLU A 165 -24.70 -2.70 0.62
C GLU A 165 -23.20 -2.72 0.93
N GLY A 166 -22.68 -1.57 1.36
CA GLY A 166 -21.40 -1.49 2.08
C GLY A 166 -21.66 -1.61 3.58
N LYS A 167 -20.76 -2.28 4.30
CA LYS A 167 -20.74 -2.23 5.77
C LYS A 167 -20.15 -0.91 6.26
#